data_AF-M7ZQ84-F1
#
_entry.id   AF-M7ZQ84-F1
#
_cell.length_a   1.000
_cell.length_b   1.000
_cell.length_c   1.000
_cell.angle_alpha   90.00
_cell.angle_beta   90.00
_cell.angle_gamma   90.00
#
_symmetry.space_group_name_H-M   'P 1'
#
loop_
_entity.id
_entity.type
_entity.pdbx_description
1 polymer ?
#
loop_
_entity_poly.entity_id
_entity_poly.type
_entity_poly.pdbx_seq_one_letter_code
_entity_poly.pdbx_strand_id
1 'polypeptide(L)'
;MKGEHSKAWRRRWFVLKQGMLFWFKDSDVDHASVPRGVIFLASCLAVKGAEGVPDRKFAFELSTPGETMYFAADSEEQKEEWINSIVLPLAAPAGTTWDEIFHTVDMLRAGFGAGGLDPFVGE
;
A
#
# COMPACT_ATOMS: atom_id res chain seq x y z
N MET A 1 -9.30 4.47 -3.36
CA MET A 1 -9.56 4.13 -1.95
C MET A 1 -10.98 4.52 -1.54
N LYS A 2 -11.61 3.65 -0.77
CA LYS A 2 -12.90 3.85 -0.11
C LYS A 2 -12.76 3.33 1.32
N GLY A 3 -13.02 4.18 2.33
CA GLY A 3 -13.10 3.74 3.71
C GLY A 3 -14.43 3.05 4.02
N GLU A 4 -14.52 2.35 5.16
CA GLU A 4 -15.68 1.54 5.57
C GLU A 4 -17.02 2.30 5.47
N HIS A 5 -17.05 3.54 5.98
CA HIS A 5 -18.26 4.37 6.00
C HIS A 5 -18.42 5.30 4.76
N SER A 6 -17.46 5.31 3.84
CA SER A 6 -17.47 6.19 2.68
C SER A 6 -18.17 5.54 1.49
N LYS A 7 -19.19 6.17 0.91
CA LYS A 7 -19.85 5.65 -0.31
C LYS A 7 -19.11 5.95 -1.62
N ALA A 8 -18.11 6.82 -1.60
CA ALA A 8 -17.41 7.31 -2.79
C ALA A 8 -15.97 6.79 -2.88
N TRP A 9 -15.59 6.30 -4.06
CA TRP A 9 -14.20 5.99 -4.42
C TRP A 9 -13.42 7.26 -4.68
N ARG A 10 -12.23 7.40 -4.07
CA ARG A 10 -11.33 8.52 -4.32
C ARG A 10 -9.97 8.03 -4.80
N ARG A 11 -9.44 8.63 -5.88
CA ARG A 11 -8.03 8.43 -6.28
C ARG A 11 -7.16 9.13 -5.24
N ARG A 12 -6.11 8.44 -4.80
CA ARG A 12 -5.18 8.86 -3.75
C ARG A 12 -3.80 8.35 -4.14
N TRP A 13 -2.78 9.11 -3.79
CA TRP A 13 -1.41 8.68 -3.95
C TRP A 13 -0.97 7.90 -2.72
N PHE A 14 -0.36 6.73 -2.92
CA PHE A 14 0.06 5.84 -1.85
C PHE A 14 1.56 5.63 -1.89
N VAL A 15 2.20 5.73 -0.74
CA VAL A 15 3.63 5.47 -0.57
C VAL A 15 3.78 4.45 0.54
N LEU A 16 4.36 3.30 0.23
CA LEU A 16 4.71 2.30 1.24
C LEU A 16 6.18 2.46 1.59
N LYS A 17 6.47 2.84 2.83
CA LYS A 17 7.82 3.05 3.34
C LYS A 17 7.91 2.58 4.78
N GLN A 18 8.94 1.82 5.13
CA GLN A 18 9.20 1.40 6.51
C GLN A 18 8.00 0.71 7.18
N GLY A 19 7.23 -0.08 6.42
CA GLY A 19 6.11 -0.86 6.98
C GLY A 19 4.91 0.02 7.31
N MET A 20 4.92 1.24 6.78
CA MET A 20 3.86 2.22 6.89
C MET A 20 3.38 2.58 5.48
N LEU A 21 2.07 2.48 5.28
CA LEU A 21 1.41 2.91 4.06
C LEU A 21 0.87 4.31 4.27
N PHE A 22 1.56 5.30 3.70
CA PHE A 22 1.17 6.69 3.70
C PHE A 22 0.26 6.97 2.51
N TRP A 23 -0.69 7.88 2.69
CA TRP A 23 -1.50 8.33 1.57
C TRP A 23 -1.72 9.83 1.55
N PHE A 24 -1.76 10.37 0.33
CA PHE A 24 -1.82 11.79 0.05
C PHE A 24 -3.04 12.10 -0.83
N LYS A 25 -3.44 13.36 -0.83
CA LYS A 25 -4.59 13.80 -1.62
C LYS A 25 -4.28 13.72 -3.12
N ASP A 26 -3.11 14.18 -3.51
CA ASP A 26 -2.65 14.38 -4.88
C ASP A 26 -1.27 13.69 -5.08
N SER A 27 -0.82 13.55 -6.32
CA SER A 27 0.44 12.87 -6.68
C SER A 27 1.69 13.74 -6.53
N ASP A 28 1.53 15.05 -6.42
CA ASP A 28 2.63 15.99 -6.20
C ASP A 28 3.07 15.92 -4.73
N VAL A 29 3.85 14.89 -4.40
CA VAL A 29 4.35 14.62 -3.05
C VAL A 29 5.84 14.91 -3.00
N ASP A 30 6.20 15.88 -2.16
CA ASP A 30 7.58 16.25 -1.82
C ASP A 30 7.88 16.00 -0.33
N HIS A 31 9.08 16.37 0.12
CA HIS A 31 9.50 16.20 1.51
C HIS A 31 8.71 17.07 2.51
N ALA A 32 8.03 18.13 2.05
CA ALA A 32 7.20 19.00 2.87
C ALA A 32 5.72 18.56 2.90
N SER A 33 5.36 17.59 2.05
CA SER A 33 3.99 17.14 1.88
C SER A 33 3.50 16.36 3.09
N VAL A 34 2.37 16.81 3.64
CA VAL A 34 1.77 16.19 4.83
C VAL A 34 0.88 15.02 4.42
N PRO A 35 1.16 13.79 4.89
CA PRO A 35 0.29 12.65 4.62
C PRO A 35 -1.09 12.89 5.23
N ARG A 36 -2.13 12.48 4.52
CA ARG A 36 -3.51 12.57 5.00
C ARG A 36 -3.83 11.46 6.00
N GLY A 37 -3.08 10.36 5.95
CA GLY A 37 -3.13 9.31 6.92
C GLY A 37 -1.99 8.32 6.73
N VAL A 38 -1.82 7.49 7.75
CA VAL A 38 -0.79 6.46 7.82
C VAL A 38 -1.44 5.18 8.30
N ILE A 39 -1.14 4.07 7.63
CA ILE A 39 -1.59 2.73 8.02
C ILE A 39 -0.33 1.93 8.37
N PHE A 40 -0.26 1.47 9.62
CA PHE A 40 0.83 0.62 10.07
C PHE A 40 0.57 -0.81 9.61
N LEU A 41 1.44 -1.36 8.76
CA LEU A 41 1.28 -2.72 8.26
C LEU A 41 1.31 -3.75 9.38
N ALA A 42 2.08 -3.49 10.45
CA ALA A 42 2.11 -4.33 11.65
C ALA A 42 0.76 -4.41 12.38
N SER A 43 -0.16 -3.47 12.15
CA SER A 43 -1.50 -3.47 12.72
C SER A 43 -2.55 -4.00 11.74
N CYS A 44 -2.17 -4.35 10.51
CA CYS A 44 -3.10 -4.97 9.58
C CYS A 44 -3.40 -6.41 10.04
N LEU A 45 -4.67 -6.80 9.95
CA LEU A 45 -5.12 -8.16 10.30
C LEU A 45 -5.12 -9.06 9.08
N ALA A 46 -5.53 -8.52 7.93
CA ALA A 46 -5.59 -9.24 6.67
C ALA A 46 -5.61 -8.29 5.49
N VAL A 47 -5.10 -8.73 4.35
CA VAL A 47 -5.35 -8.10 3.05
C VAL A 47 -5.73 -9.20 2.06
N LYS A 48 -6.76 -8.98 1.24
CA LYS A 48 -7.24 -9.97 0.27
C LYS A 48 -7.91 -9.31 -0.93
N GLY A 49 -8.01 -10.04 -2.03
CA GLY A 49 -8.78 -9.62 -3.20
C GLY A 49 -10.25 -9.36 -2.83
N ALA A 50 -10.82 -8.29 -3.38
CA ALA A 50 -12.18 -7.85 -3.13
C ALA A 50 -13.01 -7.98 -4.42
N GLU A 51 -13.14 -9.22 -4.92
CA GLU A 51 -13.86 -9.52 -6.17
C GLU A 51 -15.35 -9.20 -6.12
N GLY A 52 -15.92 -9.10 -4.91
CA GLY A 52 -17.32 -8.74 -4.68
C GLY A 52 -17.63 -7.24 -4.71
N VAL A 53 -16.65 -6.37 -4.98
CA VAL A 53 -16.87 -4.92 -5.04
C VAL A 53 -17.50 -4.54 -6.39
N PRO A 54 -18.77 -4.08 -6.42
CA PRO A 54 -19.40 -3.65 -7.66
C PRO A 54 -18.67 -2.43 -8.24
N ASP A 55 -18.58 -2.38 -9.57
CA ASP A 55 -18.01 -1.27 -10.36
C ASP A 55 -16.50 -1.01 -10.20
N ARG A 56 -15.74 -1.90 -9.54
CA ARG A 56 -14.27 -1.79 -9.47
C ARG A 56 -13.58 -3.12 -9.68
N LYS A 57 -12.98 -3.26 -10.88
CA LYS A 57 -12.03 -4.34 -11.17
C LYS A 57 -10.73 -4.13 -10.38
N PHE A 58 -10.02 -5.23 -10.13
CA PHE A 58 -8.72 -5.25 -9.46
C PHE A 58 -8.75 -4.61 -8.05
N ALA A 59 -9.87 -4.78 -7.35
CA ALA A 59 -10.04 -4.30 -6.00
C ALA A 59 -9.46 -5.27 -4.96
N PHE A 60 -8.99 -4.72 -3.85
CA PHE A 60 -8.55 -5.48 -2.69
C PHE A 60 -8.98 -4.75 -1.40
N GLU A 61 -9.17 -5.50 -0.32
CA GLU A 61 -9.50 -4.95 0.99
C GLU A 61 -8.35 -5.18 1.97
N LEU A 62 -8.15 -4.19 2.83
CA LEU A 62 -7.18 -4.21 3.92
C LEU A 62 -7.96 -4.00 5.21
N SER A 63 -7.88 -4.97 6.11
CA SER A 63 -8.57 -4.93 7.40
C SER A 63 -7.57 -4.59 8.50
N THR A 64 -7.95 -3.63 9.33
CA THR A 64 -7.28 -3.28 10.59
C THR A 64 -8.23 -3.51 11.76
N PRO A 65 -7.79 -3.49 13.03
CA PRO A 65 -8.68 -3.62 14.18
C PRO A 65 -9.74 -2.53 14.27
N GLY A 66 -9.50 -1.35 13.66
CA GLY A 66 -10.40 -0.20 13.74
C GLY A 66 -11.30 -0.02 12.53
N GLU A 67 -10.88 -0.45 11.34
CA GLU A 67 -11.63 -0.27 10.10
C GLU A 67 -11.18 -1.23 8.98
N THR A 68 -12.10 -1.54 8.06
CA THR A 68 -11.79 -2.16 6.77
C THR A 68 -11.78 -1.11 5.65
N MET A 69 -10.66 -1.05 4.93
CA MET A 69 -10.44 -0.13 3.82
C MET A 69 -10.39 -0.87 2.49
N TYR A 70 -10.96 -0.28 1.45
CA TYR A 70 -10.97 -0.83 0.10
C TYR A 70 -10.09 -0.02 -0.85
N PHE A 71 -9.32 -0.74 -1.64
CA PHE A 71 -8.38 -0.23 -2.63
C PHE A 71 -8.70 -0.83 -3.99
N ALA A 72 -8.29 -0.14 -5.05
CA ALA A 72 -8.42 -0.62 -6.41
C ALA A 72 -7.19 -0.15 -7.18
N ALA A 73 -6.56 -1.08 -7.88
CA ALA A 73 -5.42 -0.82 -8.74
C ALA A 73 -5.87 -0.57 -10.18
N ASP A 74 -4.96 -0.06 -11.02
CA ASP A 74 -5.24 0.17 -12.43
C ASP A 74 -5.10 -1.14 -13.25
N SER A 75 -4.38 -2.17 -12.73
CA SER A 75 -4.26 -3.53 -13.32
C SER A 75 -4.28 -4.66 -12.28
N GLU A 76 -4.45 -5.90 -12.74
CA GLU A 76 -4.35 -7.10 -11.90
C GLU A 76 -2.95 -7.30 -11.32
N GLU A 77 -1.90 -7.09 -12.13
CA GLU A 77 -0.52 -7.22 -11.67
C GLU A 77 -0.24 -6.23 -10.53
N GLN A 78 -0.70 -4.98 -10.68
CA GLN A 78 -0.57 -3.98 -9.61
C GLN A 78 -1.36 -4.38 -8.35
N LYS A 79 -2.56 -4.94 -8.49
CA LYS A 79 -3.35 -5.45 -7.35
C LYS A 79 -2.56 -6.50 -6.59
N GLU A 80 -2.00 -7.48 -7.30
CA GLU A 80 -1.23 -8.57 -6.69
C GLU A 80 0.07 -8.07 -6.06
N GLU A 81 0.77 -7.13 -6.69
CA GLU A 81 1.95 -6.50 -6.14
C GLU A 81 1.65 -5.75 -4.83
N TRP A 82 0.57 -4.97 -4.80
CA TRP A 82 0.12 -4.28 -3.58
C TRP A 82 -0.24 -5.26 -2.47
N ILE A 83 -0.99 -6.32 -2.79
CA ILE A 83 -1.32 -7.38 -1.84
C ILE A 83 -0.04 -8.02 -1.30
N ASN A 84 0.87 -8.47 -2.16
CA ASN A 84 2.12 -9.13 -1.75
C ASN A 84 3.00 -8.21 -0.90
N SER A 85 3.15 -6.95 -1.28
CA SER A 85 3.93 -5.96 -0.53
C SER A 85 3.38 -5.71 0.89
N ILE A 86 2.10 -5.99 1.11
CA ILE A 86 1.43 -5.84 2.41
C ILE A 86 1.36 -7.17 3.17
N VAL A 87 1.11 -8.29 2.49
CA VAL A 87 1.06 -9.65 3.08
C VAL A 87 2.43 -10.12 3.54
N LEU A 88 3.48 -9.89 2.76
CA LEU A 88 4.83 -10.37 3.07
C LEU A 88 5.29 -9.92 4.48
N PRO A 89 5.16 -8.63 4.86
CA PRO A 89 5.41 -8.20 6.23
C PRO A 89 4.51 -8.85 7.29
N LEU A 90 3.24 -9.10 6.98
CA LEU A 90 2.27 -9.68 7.91
C LEU A 90 2.56 -11.17 8.21
N ALA A 91 3.08 -11.89 7.23
CA ALA A 91 3.39 -13.31 7.31
C ALA A 91 4.85 -13.58 7.72
N ALA A 92 5.68 -12.56 7.85
CA ALA A 92 7.08 -12.71 8.23
C ALA A 92 7.20 -13.27 9.66
N PRO A 93 8.05 -14.30 9.88
CA PRO A 93 8.25 -14.84 11.22
C PRO A 93 8.84 -13.79 12.17
N ALA A 94 8.52 -13.92 13.46
CA ALA A 94 9.08 -13.04 14.49
C ALA A 94 10.61 -13.12 14.46
N GLY A 95 11.26 -12.00 14.12
CA GLY A 95 12.71 -11.91 13.98
C GLY A 95 13.21 -11.55 12.58
N THR A 96 12.36 -11.56 11.55
CA THR A 96 12.72 -11.01 10.23
C THR A 96 12.85 -9.50 10.35
N THR A 97 13.99 -8.95 9.93
CA THR A 97 14.20 -7.51 9.97
C THR A 97 13.41 -6.83 8.87
N TRP A 98 13.02 -5.59 9.14
CA TRP A 98 12.40 -4.73 8.13
C TRP A 98 13.31 -4.52 6.91
N ASP A 99 14.63 -4.55 7.09
CA ASP A 99 15.61 -4.51 6.00
C ASP A 99 15.45 -5.69 5.04
N GLU A 100 15.29 -6.91 5.54
CA GLU A 100 15.10 -8.12 4.71
C GLU A 100 13.75 -8.11 3.97
N ILE A 101 12.69 -7.64 4.65
CA ILE A 101 11.36 -7.49 4.06
C ILE A 101 11.39 -6.41 2.97
N PHE A 102 12.03 -5.26 3.22
CA PHE A 102 12.12 -4.19 2.25
C PHE A 102 13.08 -4.50 1.11
N HIS A 103 14.19 -5.22 1.31
CA HIS A 103 15.02 -5.66 0.20
C HIS A 103 14.20 -6.50 -0.80
N THR A 104 13.33 -7.38 -0.29
CA THR A 104 12.43 -8.19 -1.11
C THR A 104 11.38 -7.34 -1.84
N VAL A 105 10.77 -6.37 -1.15
CA VAL A 105 9.74 -5.48 -1.73
C VAL A 105 10.34 -4.45 -2.69
N ASP A 106 11.56 -3.97 -2.44
CA ASP A 106 12.30 -3.03 -3.29
C ASP A 106 12.78 -3.70 -4.59
N MET A 107 13.22 -4.97 -4.51
CA MET A 107 13.49 -5.77 -5.71
C MET A 107 12.25 -5.99 -6.58
N LEU A 108 11.04 -6.04 -6.00
CA LEU A 108 9.79 -6.06 -6.76
C LEU A 108 9.47 -4.69 -7.40
N ARG A 109 9.74 -3.58 -6.69
CA ARG A 109 9.53 -2.21 -7.18
C ARG A 109 10.45 -1.80 -8.33
N ALA A 110 11.66 -2.35 -8.40
CA ALA A 110 12.61 -2.08 -9.48
C ALA A 110 12.11 -2.53 -10.87
N GLY A 111 11.01 -3.30 -10.95
CA GLY A 111 10.43 -3.84 -12.19
C GLY A 111 9.38 -2.97 -12.91
N PHE A 112 8.90 -1.84 -12.35
CA PHE A 112 7.84 -1.04 -12.99
C PHE A 112 8.08 0.48 -12.86
N GLY A 113 8.40 1.13 -13.98
CA GLY A 113 8.20 2.59 -14.14
C GLY A 113 6.70 2.92 -14.16
N ALA A 114 6.23 4.12 -13.79
CA ALA A 114 6.91 5.39 -13.66
C ALA A 114 6.10 6.30 -12.72
N GLY A 115 6.80 7.15 -11.97
CA GLY A 115 6.20 8.34 -11.36
C GLY A 115 6.75 8.77 -10.00
N GLY A 116 8.07 8.89 -9.86
CA GLY A 116 8.72 9.70 -8.82
C GLY A 116 8.77 9.07 -7.43
N LEU A 117 9.95 8.60 -7.02
CA LEU A 117 10.84 9.34 -6.11
C LEU A 117 12.13 8.53 -5.95
N ASP A 118 13.25 9.23 -6.11
CA ASP A 118 14.62 8.74 -6.14
C ASP A 118 14.99 7.72 -5.05
N PRO A 119 15.78 6.69 -5.40
CA PRO A 119 16.48 5.90 -4.41
C PRO A 119 17.58 6.77 -3.77
N PHE A 120 17.50 6.92 -2.45
CA PHE A 120 18.64 6.98 -1.54
C PHE A 120 19.93 7.64 -2.10
N VAL A 121 20.00 8.98 -2.07
CA VAL A 121 21.29 9.67 -1.93
C VAL A 121 21.45 10.02 -0.46
N GLY A 122 22.31 9.28 0.22
CA GLY A 122 22.72 9.50 1.60
C GLY A 122 24.16 9.03 1.77
N GLU A 123 25.08 9.97 1.49
CA GLU A 123 26.55 10.01 1.69
C GLU A 123 27.44 8.91 1.06
#